data_AF-A0A914W2E0-F1
#
_entry.id   AF-A0A914W2E0-F1
#
_cell.length_a   1.000
_cell.length_b   1.000
_cell.length_c   1.000
_cell.angle_alpha   90.00
_cell.angle_beta   90.00
_cell.angle_gamma   90.00
#
_symmetry.space_group_name_H-M   'P 1'
#
loop_
_entity.id
_entity.type
_entity.pdbx_description
1 polymer ?
#
loop_
_entity_poly.entity_id
_entity_poly.type
_entity_poly.pdbx_seq_one_letter_code
_entity_poly.pdbx_strand_id
1 'polypeptide(L)'
;MLGNGTVARDSLSERWYKGEPIWLTNERKGEGRKSGAMHWPAADAAFPGVPSHPSTFKPYETMEFDLVSWNRDIDALMEWFTREGGGANFVAWYVEDPDHELHEHGFNSKELMDSLKALDQSFAHLITRVRKLGLQDRLNIIFTADHGHVQIAKYEQLICISEYVNVSANGVRTGEHMLYIKDASLAEHYYSLLEAAVKKHGLGMKVYRKADFPDRYGYKNTPRVGDIILLPDRGWSVSFACTNTSMDEQFKKNPTSYSKATHGQDPDMWEMRAVLAMSGPAFQSGLDIEEIPSNVDLYPLMCHVLEVTCAPNNGSLSLIGRALRGRSSGLSSVIGQPLDYVRDEHGNLLTFRLLVVVCSVVAPVALFILYAYFSLRRPSSQRSSVSTQGYSRLKNASSVSDSATLRSLPVAKASLIGDADSMSEDDL
;
A
#
# COMPACT_ATOMS: atom_id res chain seq x y z
N MET A 1 24.08 -7.52 15.46
CA MET A 1 22.64 -7.40 15.72
C MET A 1 22.36 -5.94 15.99
N LEU A 2 21.68 -5.24 15.08
CA LEU A 2 21.09 -3.95 15.42
C LEU A 2 19.92 -4.27 16.35
N GLY A 3 19.85 -3.62 17.53
CA GLY A 3 18.76 -3.87 18.48
C GLY A 3 17.41 -3.62 17.81
N ASN A 4 16.36 -4.33 18.27
CA ASN A 4 15.01 -4.23 17.70
C ASN A 4 14.53 -2.78 17.51
N GLY A 5 14.92 -1.87 18.43
CA GLY A 5 14.59 -0.45 18.34
C GLY A 5 15.32 0.36 17.25
N THR A 6 16.50 -0.07 16.80
CA THR A 6 17.21 0.59 15.68
C THR A 6 16.65 0.14 14.33
N VAL A 7 16.33 -1.14 14.20
CA VAL A 7 15.70 -1.71 12.99
C VAL A 7 14.29 -1.13 12.77
N ALA A 8 13.51 -0.99 13.84
CA ALA A 8 12.20 -0.33 13.79
C ALA A 8 12.31 1.14 13.32
N ARG A 9 13.28 1.92 13.80
CA ARG A 9 13.46 3.31 13.34
C ARG A 9 13.95 3.40 11.89
N ASP A 10 14.82 2.50 11.46
CA ASP A 10 15.30 2.46 10.08
C ASP A 10 14.19 2.08 9.08
N SER A 11 13.15 1.36 9.52
CA SER A 11 12.00 1.00 8.70
C SER A 11 11.10 2.20 8.39
N LEU A 12 11.11 3.25 9.23
CA LEU A 12 10.34 4.48 9.04
C LEU A 12 10.98 5.47 8.05
N SER A 13 12.17 5.16 7.53
CA SER A 13 12.85 6.01 6.56
C SER A 13 12.05 6.17 5.26
N GLU A 14 11.84 7.42 4.83
CA GLU A 14 11.12 7.80 3.59
C GLU A 14 11.57 6.98 2.36
N ARG A 15 12.85 6.60 2.29
CA ARG A 15 13.41 5.80 1.18
C ARG A 15 12.69 4.47 0.94
N TRP A 16 11.99 3.95 1.95
CA TRP A 16 11.23 2.70 1.84
C TRP A 16 9.88 2.90 1.15
N TYR A 17 9.27 4.08 1.26
CA TYR A 17 7.89 4.36 0.86
C TYR A 17 7.83 5.20 -0.41
N LYS A 18 7.27 4.63 -1.47
CA LYS A 18 7.26 5.26 -2.81
C LYS A 18 5.86 5.62 -3.32
N GLY A 19 4.82 5.01 -2.76
CA GLY A 19 3.43 5.24 -3.15
C GLY A 19 2.76 6.34 -2.32
N GLU A 20 1.51 6.60 -2.62
CA GLU A 20 0.67 7.49 -1.83
C GLU A 20 -0.41 6.68 -1.08
N PRO A 21 -0.33 6.58 0.26
CA PRO A 21 -1.34 5.88 1.03
C PRO A 21 -2.63 6.70 1.12
N ILE A 22 -3.75 6.01 1.33
CA ILE A 22 -5.09 6.59 1.27
C ILE A 22 -5.32 7.76 2.25
N TRP A 23 -4.69 7.73 3.42
CA TRP A 23 -4.77 8.84 4.37
C TRP A 23 -4.16 10.13 3.79
N LEU A 24 -3.07 10.03 3.04
CA LEU A 24 -2.47 11.19 2.38
C LEU A 24 -3.27 11.61 1.15
N THR A 25 -3.78 10.67 0.35
CA THR A 25 -4.69 11.00 -0.77
C THR A 25 -5.92 11.78 -0.27
N ASN A 26 -6.47 11.37 0.87
CA ASN A 26 -7.60 12.04 1.49
C ASN A 26 -7.26 13.48 1.94
N GLU A 27 -6.14 13.68 2.63
CA GLU A 27 -5.76 15.00 3.15
C GLU A 27 -5.24 15.94 2.05
N ARG A 28 -4.51 15.42 1.07
CA ARG A 28 -3.97 16.21 -0.06
C ARG A 28 -5.05 16.79 -0.96
N LYS A 29 -6.26 16.21 -0.96
CA LYS A 29 -7.43 16.85 -1.59
C LYS A 29 -7.74 18.24 -0.98
N GLY A 30 -7.37 18.48 0.28
CA GLY A 30 -7.63 19.72 0.99
C GLY A 30 -9.03 19.74 1.60
N GLU A 31 -9.74 20.88 1.52
CA GLU A 31 -11.12 21.03 2.01
C GLU A 31 -11.31 20.77 3.53
N GLY A 32 -10.24 20.90 4.31
CA GLY A 32 -10.27 20.64 5.76
C GLY A 32 -10.38 19.16 6.13
N ARG A 33 -10.15 18.25 5.18
CA ARG A 33 -10.16 16.80 5.39
C ARG A 33 -8.99 16.37 6.25
N LYS A 34 -9.23 15.39 7.12
CA LYS A 34 -8.23 14.87 8.05
C LYS A 34 -8.32 13.36 8.13
N SER A 35 -7.17 12.75 8.30
CA SER A 35 -7.03 11.31 8.44
C SER A 35 -6.41 10.94 9.78
N GLY A 36 -6.91 9.84 10.33
CA GLY A 36 -6.33 9.12 11.45
C GLY A 36 -5.70 7.81 10.99
N ALA A 37 -4.61 7.38 11.60
CA ALA A 37 -4.09 6.03 11.42
C ALA A 37 -3.55 5.47 12.75
N MET A 38 -4.19 4.43 13.26
CA MET A 38 -3.89 3.84 14.55
C MET A 38 -3.26 2.48 14.35
N HIS A 39 -1.99 2.35 14.69
CA HIS A 39 -1.18 1.15 14.55
C HIS A 39 -1.07 0.60 13.12
N TRP A 40 -1.59 1.30 12.12
CA TRP A 40 -1.45 0.86 10.73
C TRP A 40 0.03 0.88 10.34
N PRO A 41 0.57 -0.19 9.72
CA PRO A 41 1.98 -0.25 9.37
C PRO A 41 2.46 0.99 8.61
N ALA A 42 3.55 1.57 9.10
CA ALA A 42 4.18 2.78 8.55
C ALA A 42 3.34 4.06 8.56
N ALA A 43 2.22 4.13 9.29
CA ALA A 43 1.44 5.37 9.41
C ALA A 43 2.26 6.57 9.92
N ASP A 44 3.30 6.29 10.71
CA ASP A 44 4.25 7.23 11.30
C ASP A 44 5.54 7.39 10.47
N ALA A 45 5.62 6.77 9.30
CA ALA A 45 6.70 6.98 8.36
C ALA A 45 6.48 8.24 7.51
N ALA A 46 7.57 8.90 7.14
CA ALA A 46 7.54 10.05 6.26
C ALA A 46 7.34 9.62 4.80
N PHE A 47 6.12 9.69 4.29
CA PHE A 47 5.87 9.46 2.87
C PHE A 47 6.22 10.69 2.03
N PRO A 48 6.62 10.51 0.75
CA PRO A 48 6.94 11.62 -0.14
C PRO A 48 5.79 12.60 -0.32
N GLY A 49 6.05 13.90 -0.16
CA GLY A 49 5.09 15.00 -0.33
C GLY A 49 4.54 15.57 0.98
N VAL A 50 3.74 16.63 0.89
CA VAL A 50 3.14 17.31 2.05
C VAL A 50 1.60 17.23 1.96
N PRO A 51 0.89 16.84 3.04
CA PRO A 51 1.44 16.27 4.27
C PRO A 51 2.14 14.92 3.99
N SER A 52 3.14 14.59 4.82
CA SER A 52 3.91 13.33 4.75
C SER A 52 3.41 12.25 5.70
N HIS A 53 2.51 12.61 6.62
CA HIS A 53 1.91 11.78 7.65
C HIS A 53 0.43 12.15 7.79
N PRO A 54 -0.45 11.27 8.29
CA PRO A 54 -1.82 11.66 8.62
C PRO A 54 -1.85 12.68 9.76
N SER A 55 -2.93 13.47 9.82
CA SER A 55 -3.16 14.51 10.85
C SER A 55 -3.11 13.98 12.28
N THR A 56 -3.42 12.70 12.48
CA THR A 56 -3.30 12.04 13.78
C THR A 56 -2.92 10.59 13.57
N PHE A 57 -1.99 10.07 14.36
CA PHE A 57 -1.64 8.66 14.35
C PHE A 57 -1.22 8.16 15.73
N LYS A 58 -1.30 6.84 15.93
CA LYS A 58 -0.59 6.13 17.00
C LYS A 58 0.41 5.17 16.36
N PRO A 59 1.70 5.21 16.75
CA PRO A 59 2.71 4.29 16.23
C PRO A 59 2.33 2.83 16.44
N TYR A 60 2.86 1.95 15.58
CA TYR A 60 2.62 0.52 15.67
C TYR A 60 3.16 -0.06 16.99
N GLU A 61 4.34 0.40 17.43
CA GLU A 61 5.04 -0.11 18.61
C GLU A 61 4.34 0.18 19.95
N THR A 62 3.31 1.02 19.94
CA THR A 62 2.51 1.30 21.14
C THR A 62 1.26 0.42 21.23
N MET A 63 1.09 -0.56 20.33
CA MET A 63 -0.05 -1.47 20.37
C MET A 63 0.03 -2.40 21.59
N GLU A 64 -1.12 -2.69 22.16
CA GLU A 64 -1.31 -3.70 23.20
C GLU A 64 -2.29 -4.76 22.69
N PHE A 65 -2.10 -6.02 23.11
CA PHE A 65 -2.75 -7.20 22.53
C PHE A 65 -3.86 -7.75 23.44
N ASP A 66 -4.76 -6.89 23.89
CA ASP A 66 -5.87 -7.29 24.76
C ASP A 66 -7.15 -6.49 24.54
N LEU A 67 -8.27 -7.09 24.95
CA LEU A 67 -9.62 -6.53 24.79
C LEU A 67 -9.79 -5.13 25.39
N VAL A 68 -9.18 -4.85 26.55
CA VAL A 68 -9.32 -3.55 27.21
C VAL A 68 -8.66 -2.48 26.35
N SER A 69 -7.48 -2.79 25.84
CA SER A 69 -6.73 -1.90 24.96
C SER A 69 -7.38 -1.69 23.61
N TRP A 70 -7.90 -2.73 22.96
CA TRP A 70 -8.64 -2.58 21.71
C TRP A 70 -9.91 -1.74 21.88
N ASN A 71 -10.62 -1.89 22.99
CA ASN A 71 -11.79 -1.06 23.28
C ASN A 71 -11.43 0.41 23.55
N ARG A 72 -10.30 0.66 24.21
CA ARG A 72 -9.74 2.00 24.41
C ARG A 72 -9.35 2.64 23.08
N ASP A 73 -8.80 1.88 22.15
CA ASP A 73 -8.48 2.34 20.80
C ASP A 73 -9.73 2.68 19.99
N ILE A 74 -10.78 1.85 20.11
CA ILE A 74 -12.11 2.15 19.55
C ILE A 74 -12.69 3.43 20.11
N ASP A 75 -12.55 3.69 21.42
CA ASP A 75 -13.06 4.93 21.98
C ASP A 75 -12.27 6.14 21.47
N ALA A 76 -10.95 6.04 21.37
CA ALA A 76 -10.10 7.09 20.82
C ALA A 76 -10.37 7.36 19.32
N LEU A 77 -10.58 6.32 18.51
CA LEU A 77 -10.86 6.49 17.08
C LEU A 77 -12.24 7.14 16.86
N MET A 78 -13.22 6.82 17.70
CA MET A 78 -14.53 7.47 17.69
C MET A 78 -14.42 8.97 18.05
N GLU A 79 -13.60 9.30 19.04
CA GLU A 79 -13.30 10.70 19.37
C GLU A 79 -12.63 11.45 18.21
N TRP A 80 -11.78 10.79 17.41
CA TRP A 80 -11.18 11.40 16.23
C TRP A 80 -12.23 11.77 15.18
N PHE A 81 -13.24 10.92 14.96
CA PHE A 81 -14.36 11.23 14.06
C PHE A 81 -15.23 12.38 14.58
N THR A 82 -15.51 12.42 15.89
CA THR A 82 -16.47 13.36 16.47
C THR A 82 -15.85 14.64 17.03
N ARG A 83 -14.54 14.87 16.85
CA ARG A 83 -13.84 16.04 17.37
C ARG A 83 -14.44 17.34 16.83
N GLU A 84 -14.77 18.26 17.74
CA GLU A 84 -15.23 19.60 17.39
C GLU A 84 -14.12 20.38 16.65
N GLY A 85 -14.49 21.21 15.67
CA GLY A 85 -13.53 22.02 14.91
C GLY A 85 -12.73 21.25 13.84
N GLY A 86 -13.22 20.07 13.42
CA GLY A 86 -12.71 19.33 12.27
C GLY A 86 -12.17 17.97 12.66
N GLY A 87 -13.09 17.01 12.88
CA GLY A 87 -12.79 15.59 13.06
C GLY A 87 -12.28 14.93 11.78
N ALA A 88 -11.67 13.77 11.94
CA ALA A 88 -11.21 12.95 10.82
C ALA A 88 -12.40 12.43 10.00
N ASN A 89 -12.24 12.33 8.69
CA ASN A 89 -13.21 11.70 7.79
C ASN A 89 -12.68 10.40 7.17
N PHE A 90 -11.47 10.00 7.53
CA PHE A 90 -10.90 8.68 7.29
C PHE A 90 -10.10 8.26 8.52
N VAL A 91 -10.29 7.03 8.99
CA VAL A 91 -9.43 6.44 10.02
C VAL A 91 -9.11 5.01 9.62
N ALA A 92 -7.83 4.66 9.68
CA ALA A 92 -7.35 3.28 9.58
C ALA A 92 -6.98 2.78 10.98
N TRP A 93 -7.40 1.57 11.34
CA TRP A 93 -7.08 0.93 12.62
C TRP A 93 -6.66 -0.51 12.34
N TYR A 94 -5.58 -0.93 12.98
CA TYR A 94 -4.99 -2.26 12.84
C TYR A 94 -4.87 -2.93 14.23
N VAL A 95 -5.11 -4.24 14.24
CA VAL A 95 -4.96 -5.14 15.40
C VAL A 95 -4.18 -6.34 14.91
N GLU A 96 -3.19 -6.79 15.68
CA GLU A 96 -2.32 -7.92 15.31
C GLU A 96 -3.04 -9.27 15.38
N ASP A 97 -3.88 -9.46 16.39
CA ASP A 97 -4.62 -10.71 16.54
C ASP A 97 -5.67 -10.89 15.44
N PRO A 98 -5.84 -12.12 14.91
CA PRO A 98 -5.36 -13.39 15.45
C PRO A 98 -4.03 -13.91 14.86
N ASP A 99 -3.26 -13.09 14.12
CA ASP A 99 -1.99 -13.52 13.50
C ASP A 99 -1.02 -14.05 14.55
N HIS A 100 -0.80 -13.29 15.62
CA HIS A 100 0.09 -13.67 16.71
C HIS A 100 -0.23 -15.06 17.30
N GLU A 101 -1.49 -15.29 17.65
CA GLU A 101 -1.95 -16.55 18.22
C GLU A 101 -1.84 -17.72 17.23
N LEU A 102 -2.04 -17.45 15.94
CA LEU A 102 -1.86 -18.45 14.88
C LEU A 102 -0.39 -18.84 14.72
N HIS A 103 0.54 -17.88 14.72
CA HIS A 103 1.97 -18.21 14.73
C HIS A 103 2.36 -18.96 15.99
N GLU A 104 1.88 -18.56 17.17
CA GLU A 104 2.34 -19.16 18.41
C GLU A 104 1.76 -20.55 18.68
N HIS A 105 0.48 -20.76 18.36
CA HIS A 105 -0.26 -21.94 18.79
C HIS A 105 -0.94 -22.72 17.65
N GLY A 106 -1.01 -22.16 16.45
CA GLY A 106 -1.72 -22.75 15.31
C GLY A 106 -3.24 -22.75 15.46
N PHE A 107 -3.93 -23.41 14.53
CA PHE A 107 -5.39 -23.35 14.38
C PHE A 107 -6.19 -24.07 15.47
N ASN A 108 -5.59 -25.03 16.16
CA ASN A 108 -6.28 -25.92 17.10
C ASN A 108 -5.90 -25.61 18.55
N SER A 109 -5.95 -24.34 18.93
CA SER A 109 -5.53 -23.85 20.25
C SER A 109 -6.66 -23.17 21.00
N LYS A 110 -6.55 -23.16 22.34
CA LYS A 110 -7.50 -22.44 23.20
C LYS A 110 -7.27 -20.94 23.07
N GLU A 111 -6.01 -20.56 22.96
CA GLU A 111 -5.49 -19.21 22.86
C GLU A 111 -6.07 -18.49 21.64
N LEU A 112 -6.06 -19.14 20.46
CA LEU A 112 -6.73 -18.63 19.27
C LEU A 112 -8.24 -18.43 19.49
N MET A 113 -8.92 -19.40 20.10
CA MET A 113 -10.36 -19.31 20.34
C MET A 113 -10.73 -18.19 21.33
N ASP A 114 -9.90 -17.98 22.36
CA ASP A 114 -10.07 -16.89 23.31
C ASP A 114 -9.84 -15.53 22.62
N SER A 115 -8.79 -15.41 21.81
CA SER A 115 -8.48 -14.19 21.05
C SER A 115 -9.60 -13.85 20.05
N LEU A 116 -10.09 -14.83 19.27
CA LEU A 116 -11.23 -14.63 18.37
C LEU A 116 -12.49 -14.14 19.09
N LYS A 117 -12.75 -14.67 20.30
CA LYS A 117 -13.87 -14.21 21.14
C LYS A 117 -13.65 -12.77 21.62
N ALA A 118 -12.43 -12.41 21.99
CA ALA A 118 -12.10 -11.04 22.39
C ALA A 118 -12.22 -10.06 21.21
N LEU A 119 -11.76 -10.43 20.01
CA LEU A 119 -11.91 -9.63 18.79
C LEU A 119 -13.39 -9.41 18.44
N ASP A 120 -14.23 -10.46 18.51
CA ASP A 120 -15.68 -10.32 18.31
C ASP A 120 -16.32 -9.36 19.32
N GLN A 121 -15.94 -9.47 20.60
CA GLN A 121 -16.39 -8.55 21.64
C GLN A 121 -15.95 -7.10 21.37
N SER A 122 -14.72 -6.90 20.88
CA SER A 122 -14.23 -5.58 20.52
C SER A 122 -14.95 -5.00 19.30
N PHE A 123 -15.22 -5.82 18.29
CA PHE A 123 -16.03 -5.41 17.15
C PHE A 123 -17.46 -5.04 17.57
N ALA A 124 -18.08 -5.79 18.49
CA ALA A 124 -19.38 -5.44 19.07
C ALA A 124 -19.33 -4.09 19.83
N HIS A 125 -18.22 -3.79 20.50
CA HIS A 125 -17.99 -2.48 21.12
C HIS A 125 -17.94 -1.36 20.06
N LEU A 126 -17.18 -1.54 18.98
CA LEU A 126 -17.15 -0.59 17.84
C LEU A 126 -18.56 -0.28 17.33
N ILE A 127 -19.36 -1.31 17.01
CA ILE A 127 -20.73 -1.12 16.52
C ILE A 127 -21.61 -0.40 17.56
N THR A 128 -21.42 -0.71 18.85
CA THR A 128 -22.14 -0.02 19.94
C THR A 128 -21.77 1.47 20.00
N ARG A 129 -20.49 1.82 19.85
CA ARG A 129 -20.03 3.21 19.85
C ARG A 129 -20.55 3.98 18.64
N VAL A 130 -20.49 3.38 17.45
CA VAL A 130 -21.05 3.96 16.22
C VAL A 130 -22.53 4.32 16.39
N ARG A 131 -23.34 3.44 16.98
CA ARG A 131 -24.77 3.70 17.25
C ARG A 131 -24.97 4.78 18.31
N LYS A 132 -24.23 4.73 19.42
CA LYS A 132 -24.35 5.72 20.51
C LYS A 132 -24.01 7.14 20.05
N LEU A 133 -23.11 7.27 19.07
CA LEU A 133 -22.69 8.55 18.49
C LEU A 133 -23.54 8.97 17.28
N GLY A 134 -24.57 8.20 16.91
CA GLY A 134 -25.43 8.52 15.77
C GLY A 134 -24.74 8.44 14.41
N LEU A 135 -23.66 7.65 14.30
CA LEU A 135 -22.84 7.54 13.10
C LEU A 135 -23.30 6.45 12.12
N GLN A 136 -24.28 5.63 12.49
CA GLN A 136 -24.67 4.43 11.73
C GLN A 136 -25.09 4.71 10.27
N ASP A 137 -25.66 5.88 9.99
CA ASP A 137 -26.11 6.28 8.64
C ASP A 137 -25.09 7.16 7.91
N ARG A 138 -23.93 7.39 8.51
CA ARG A 138 -22.90 8.33 8.04
C ARG A 138 -21.52 7.73 7.89
N LEU A 139 -21.23 6.66 8.63
CA LEU A 139 -19.94 6.00 8.64
C LEU A 139 -19.95 4.79 7.69
N ASN A 140 -18.92 4.72 6.86
CA ASN A 140 -18.59 3.53 6.08
C ASN A 140 -17.49 2.76 6.81
N ILE A 141 -17.69 1.45 6.98
CA ILE A 141 -16.76 0.53 7.63
C ILE A 141 -16.33 -0.49 6.57
N ILE A 142 -15.01 -0.63 6.40
CA ILE A 142 -14.38 -1.72 5.65
C ILE A 142 -13.63 -2.54 6.69
N PHE A 143 -14.10 -3.75 6.94
CA PHE A 143 -13.47 -4.74 7.80
C PHE A 143 -12.75 -5.75 6.93
N THR A 144 -11.44 -5.87 7.10
CA THR A 144 -10.60 -6.75 6.27
C THR A 144 -9.44 -7.31 7.09
N ALA A 145 -8.80 -8.35 6.57
CA ALA A 145 -7.45 -8.75 6.96
C ALA A 145 -6.46 -8.44 5.84
N ASP A 146 -5.17 -8.49 6.15
CA ASP A 146 -4.06 -8.42 5.21
C ASP A 146 -3.78 -9.77 4.52
N HIS A 147 -3.90 -10.88 5.26
CA HIS A 147 -3.78 -12.24 4.74
C HIS A 147 -4.55 -13.28 5.59
N GLY A 148 -4.58 -14.52 5.11
CA GLY A 148 -4.96 -15.69 5.89
C GLY A 148 -3.76 -16.44 6.47
N HIS A 149 -3.94 -17.70 6.85
CA HIS A 149 -2.92 -18.55 7.47
C HIS A 149 -3.03 -20.01 7.04
N VAL A 150 -1.91 -20.73 7.07
CA VAL A 150 -1.85 -22.18 6.87
C VAL A 150 -1.17 -22.87 8.05
N GLN A 151 -1.75 -23.97 8.50
CA GLN A 151 -1.20 -24.79 9.58
C GLN A 151 0.07 -25.52 9.12
N ILE A 152 1.11 -25.47 9.93
CA ILE A 152 2.25 -26.39 9.88
C ILE A 152 1.98 -27.49 10.91
N ALA A 153 1.60 -28.68 10.42
CA ALA A 153 1.07 -29.75 11.27
C ALA A 153 2.17 -30.56 11.97
N LYS A 154 3.40 -30.55 11.43
CA LYS A 154 4.54 -31.27 11.97
C LYS A 154 5.81 -30.45 11.79
N TYR A 155 6.74 -30.57 12.73
CA TYR A 155 8.00 -29.81 12.68
C TYR A 155 8.86 -30.20 11.48
N GLU A 156 8.72 -31.42 10.94
CA GLU A 156 9.43 -31.85 9.72
C GLU A 156 8.97 -31.10 8.46
N GLN A 157 7.85 -30.36 8.54
CA GLN A 157 7.38 -29.49 7.46
C GLN A 157 8.00 -28.09 7.51
N LEU A 158 8.84 -27.81 8.51
CA LEU A 158 9.72 -26.64 8.54
C LEU A 158 11.04 -26.99 7.85
N ILE A 159 11.27 -26.41 6.67
CA ILE A 159 12.48 -26.63 5.88
C ILE A 159 13.61 -25.77 6.44
N CYS A 160 14.60 -26.42 7.07
CA CYS A 160 15.80 -25.75 7.54
C CYS A 160 16.77 -25.48 6.38
N ILE A 161 16.76 -24.24 5.87
CA ILE A 161 17.56 -23.84 4.70
C ILE A 161 19.07 -23.88 5.01
N SER A 162 19.45 -23.74 6.27
CA SER A 162 20.85 -23.84 6.72
C SER A 162 21.49 -25.21 6.44
N GLU A 163 20.69 -26.27 6.26
CA GLU A 163 21.14 -27.62 5.86
C GLU A 163 21.71 -27.64 4.44
N TYR A 164 21.30 -26.69 3.61
CA TYR A 164 21.63 -26.65 2.18
C TYR A 164 22.43 -25.40 1.81
N VAL A 165 22.31 -24.31 2.57
CA VAL A 165 22.98 -23.04 2.27
C VAL A 165 23.77 -22.59 3.48
N ASN A 166 25.05 -22.27 3.30
CA ASN A 166 25.83 -21.60 4.33
C ASN A 166 25.41 -20.13 4.40
N VAL A 167 24.37 -19.85 5.19
CA VAL A 167 23.79 -18.51 5.38
C VAL A 167 24.75 -17.52 6.05
N SER A 168 25.82 -18.02 6.68
CA SER A 168 26.88 -17.22 7.30
C SER A 168 28.04 -16.93 6.35
N ALA A 169 28.02 -17.46 5.13
CA ALA A 169 29.07 -17.22 4.15
C ALA A 169 29.11 -15.74 3.71
N ASN A 170 30.31 -15.24 3.45
CA ASN A 170 30.48 -13.87 2.97
C ASN A 170 29.71 -13.65 1.66
N GLY A 171 28.93 -12.56 1.59
CA GLY A 171 28.12 -12.23 0.42
C GLY A 171 26.78 -12.95 0.34
N VAL A 172 26.42 -13.76 1.34
CA VAL A 172 25.08 -14.33 1.52
C VAL A 172 24.36 -13.55 2.61
N ARG A 173 23.13 -13.13 2.34
CA ARG A 173 22.20 -12.59 3.33
C ARG A 173 20.85 -13.26 3.15
N THR A 174 20.08 -13.33 4.22
CA THR A 174 18.73 -13.88 4.21
C THR A 174 17.71 -12.75 4.37
N GLY A 175 16.53 -12.94 3.81
CA GLY A 175 15.31 -12.23 4.17
C GLY A 175 14.19 -13.22 4.34
N GLU A 176 12.97 -12.73 4.53
CA GLU A 176 11.80 -13.59 4.56
C GLU A 176 11.65 -14.33 3.22
N HIS A 177 11.69 -15.66 3.26
CA HIS A 177 11.55 -16.54 2.09
C HIS A 177 12.54 -16.25 0.94
N MET A 178 13.65 -15.57 1.19
CA MET A 178 14.57 -15.09 0.16
C MET A 178 16.04 -15.18 0.57
N LEU A 179 16.90 -15.45 -0.41
CA LEU A 179 18.36 -15.33 -0.30
C LEU A 179 18.85 -14.19 -1.18
N TYR A 180 19.74 -13.37 -0.64
CA TYR A 180 20.47 -12.33 -1.34
C TYR A 180 21.92 -12.77 -1.45
N ILE A 181 22.40 -12.96 -2.67
CA ILE A 181 23.70 -13.58 -2.95
C ILE A 181 24.43 -12.69 -3.96
N LYS A 182 25.48 -12.03 -3.49
CA LYS A 182 26.22 -11.03 -4.28
C LYS A 182 26.92 -11.64 -5.51
N ASP A 183 27.39 -12.87 -5.40
CA ASP A 183 28.09 -13.57 -6.48
C ASP A 183 27.13 -14.44 -7.29
N ALA A 184 27.08 -14.22 -8.60
CA ALA A 184 26.15 -14.91 -9.49
C ALA A 184 26.42 -16.42 -9.59
N SER A 185 27.68 -16.84 -9.53
CA SER A 185 28.04 -18.26 -9.60
C SER A 185 27.64 -18.98 -8.32
N LEU A 186 27.83 -18.33 -7.17
CA LEU A 186 27.36 -18.82 -5.88
C LEU A 186 25.83 -18.87 -5.80
N ALA A 187 25.13 -17.88 -6.36
CA ALA A 187 23.68 -17.87 -6.46
C ALA A 187 23.17 -19.07 -7.27
N GLU A 188 23.77 -19.33 -8.43
CA GLU A 188 23.41 -20.48 -9.27
C GLU A 188 23.73 -21.82 -8.59
N HIS A 189 24.85 -21.89 -7.86
CA HIS A 189 25.21 -23.06 -7.06
C HIS A 189 24.16 -23.38 -5.99
N TYR A 190 23.78 -22.39 -5.17
CA TYR A 190 22.77 -22.60 -4.13
C TYR A 190 21.38 -22.85 -4.69
N TYR A 191 21.00 -22.20 -5.80
CA TYR A 191 19.76 -22.50 -6.50
C TYR A 191 19.71 -23.99 -6.90
N SER A 192 20.76 -24.48 -7.58
CA SER A 192 20.85 -25.87 -8.02
C SER A 192 20.84 -26.86 -6.86
N LEU A 193 21.51 -26.51 -5.75
CA LEU A 193 21.56 -27.34 -4.55
C LEU A 193 20.17 -27.45 -3.88
N LEU A 194 19.45 -26.33 -3.77
CA LEU A 194 18.09 -26.30 -3.21
C LEU A 194 17.10 -27.06 -4.10
N GLU A 195 17.15 -26.87 -5.42
CA GLU A 195 16.36 -27.65 -6.40
C GLU A 195 16.59 -29.16 -6.26
N ALA A 196 17.86 -29.57 -6.11
CA ALA A 196 18.21 -30.97 -5.91
C ALA A 196 17.71 -31.49 -4.55
N ALA A 197 17.81 -30.69 -3.50
CA ALA A 197 17.32 -31.03 -2.16
C ALA A 197 15.80 -31.22 -2.14
N VAL A 198 15.04 -30.31 -2.77
CA VAL A 198 13.58 -30.42 -2.93
C VAL A 198 13.20 -31.77 -3.55
N LYS A 199 13.85 -32.15 -4.66
CA LYS A 199 13.57 -33.40 -5.38
C LYS A 199 13.99 -34.64 -4.57
N LYS A 200 15.17 -34.60 -3.96
CA LYS A 200 15.76 -35.75 -3.24
C LYS A 200 15.04 -36.05 -1.94
N HIS A 201 14.65 -35.02 -1.20
CA HIS A 201 14.08 -35.13 0.14
C HIS A 201 12.56 -34.93 0.17
N GLY A 202 11.93 -34.60 -0.97
CA GLY A 202 10.49 -34.38 -1.05
C GLY A 202 10.03 -33.16 -0.26
N LEU A 203 10.85 -32.10 -0.24
CA LEU A 203 10.52 -30.87 0.48
C LEU A 203 9.41 -30.12 -0.27
N GLY A 204 8.34 -29.73 0.43
CA GLY A 204 7.23 -28.98 -0.17
C GLY A 204 7.55 -27.51 -0.37
N MET A 205 8.38 -27.18 -1.34
CA MET A 205 8.60 -25.80 -1.78
C MET A 205 9.00 -25.74 -3.25
N LYS A 206 8.77 -24.59 -3.86
CA LYS A 206 9.32 -24.22 -5.17
C LYS A 206 10.48 -23.23 -4.97
N VAL A 207 11.54 -23.42 -5.73
CA VAL A 207 12.72 -22.54 -5.71
C VAL A 207 12.75 -21.78 -7.03
N TYR A 208 12.79 -20.45 -6.96
CA TYR A 208 12.85 -19.60 -8.14
C TYR A 208 14.11 -18.77 -8.13
N ARG A 209 14.74 -18.61 -9.30
CA ARG A 209 15.53 -17.41 -9.53
C ARG A 209 14.58 -16.23 -9.61
N LYS A 210 15.03 -15.05 -9.18
CA LYS A 210 14.23 -13.82 -9.30
C LYS A 210 13.65 -13.59 -10.69
N ALA A 211 14.45 -13.79 -11.73
CA ALA A 211 14.02 -13.59 -13.12
C ALA A 211 12.88 -14.53 -13.54
N ASP A 212 12.90 -15.75 -13.00
CA ASP A 212 11.97 -16.84 -13.32
C ASP A 212 10.69 -16.78 -12.47
N PHE A 213 10.61 -15.87 -11.48
CA PHE A 213 9.44 -15.76 -10.62
C PHE A 213 8.21 -15.30 -11.42
N PRO A 214 7.02 -15.89 -11.23
CA PRO A 214 5.87 -15.61 -12.08
C PRO A 214 5.41 -14.14 -12.04
N ASP A 215 5.13 -13.56 -13.21
CA ASP A 215 4.73 -12.15 -13.33
C ASP A 215 3.39 -11.83 -12.66
N ARG A 216 2.50 -12.83 -12.52
CA ARG A 216 1.17 -12.65 -11.92
C ARG A 216 1.21 -12.11 -10.47
N TYR A 217 2.31 -12.33 -9.76
CA TYR A 217 2.47 -11.86 -8.39
C TYR A 217 2.85 -10.38 -8.29
N GLY A 218 3.29 -9.74 -9.39
CA GLY A 218 3.81 -8.37 -9.35
C GLY A 218 5.05 -8.17 -8.47
N TYR A 219 5.76 -9.26 -8.13
CA TYR A 219 6.72 -9.29 -7.03
C TYR A 219 8.17 -8.96 -7.44
N LYS A 220 8.65 -9.47 -8.58
CA LYS A 220 10.10 -9.52 -8.89
C LYS A 220 10.74 -8.22 -9.38
N ASN A 221 9.95 -7.24 -9.83
CA ASN A 221 10.43 -6.03 -10.52
C ASN A 221 10.91 -4.93 -9.57
N THR A 222 11.72 -5.30 -8.57
CA THR A 222 12.30 -4.39 -7.58
C THR A 222 13.67 -4.88 -7.11
N PRO A 223 14.66 -4.01 -6.85
CA PRO A 223 15.95 -4.44 -6.30
C PRO A 223 15.85 -5.00 -4.87
N ARG A 224 14.69 -4.86 -4.20
CA ARG A 224 14.47 -5.36 -2.83
C ARG A 224 14.15 -6.84 -2.75
N VAL A 225 13.78 -7.48 -3.86
CA VAL A 225 13.56 -8.94 -3.90
C VAL A 225 14.90 -9.64 -4.14
N GLY A 226 15.17 -10.66 -3.34
CA GLY A 226 16.39 -11.46 -3.36
C GLY A 226 16.61 -12.23 -4.65
N ASP A 227 17.80 -12.80 -4.79
CA ASP A 227 18.26 -13.49 -5.99
C ASP A 227 17.61 -14.88 -6.15
N ILE A 228 17.37 -15.55 -5.01
CA ILE A 228 16.62 -16.81 -4.92
C ILE A 228 15.39 -16.58 -4.03
N ILE A 229 14.24 -17.00 -4.51
CA ILE A 229 12.95 -16.94 -3.80
C ILE A 229 12.52 -18.37 -3.49
N LEU A 230 12.14 -18.60 -2.24
CA LEU A 230 11.65 -19.87 -1.73
C LEU A 230 10.14 -19.71 -1.53
N LEU A 231 9.33 -20.46 -2.28
CA LEU A 231 7.87 -20.43 -2.14
C LEU A 231 7.41 -21.75 -1.53
N PRO A 232 7.15 -21.81 -0.22
CA PRO A 232 6.65 -23.02 0.42
C PRO A 232 5.31 -23.45 -0.17
N ASP A 233 5.11 -24.75 -0.31
CA ASP A 233 3.79 -25.30 -0.63
C ASP A 233 2.88 -25.27 0.61
N ARG A 234 1.59 -25.51 0.42
CA ARG A 234 0.60 -25.60 1.51
C ARG A 234 1.07 -26.55 2.62
N GLY A 235 1.08 -26.04 3.86
CA GLY A 235 1.46 -26.80 5.05
C GLY A 235 2.97 -26.94 5.27
N TRP A 236 3.78 -26.26 4.46
CA TRP A 236 5.23 -26.16 4.63
C TRP A 236 5.64 -24.72 4.93
N SER A 237 6.79 -24.58 5.59
CA SER A 237 7.44 -23.30 5.86
C SER A 237 8.94 -23.44 5.67
N VAL A 238 9.67 -22.32 5.58
CA VAL A 238 11.13 -22.30 5.48
C VAL A 238 11.70 -21.48 6.64
N SER A 239 12.82 -21.92 7.19
CA SER A 239 13.57 -21.16 8.18
C SER A 239 15.06 -21.19 7.90
N PHE A 240 15.70 -20.05 8.08
CA PHE A 240 17.15 -19.91 7.99
C PHE A 240 17.85 -20.11 9.35
N ALA A 241 17.07 -20.23 10.44
CA ALA A 241 17.55 -20.25 11.81
C ALA A 241 17.31 -21.58 12.53
N CYS A 242 17.06 -22.66 11.78
CA CYS A 242 16.93 -24.02 12.32
C CYS A 242 17.90 -24.98 11.64
N THR A 243 18.14 -26.13 12.27
CA THR A 243 18.79 -27.32 11.70
C THR A 243 17.90 -28.53 11.95
N ASN A 244 18.02 -29.59 11.16
CA ASN A 244 17.27 -30.83 11.37
C ASN A 244 17.59 -31.41 12.76
N THR A 245 18.86 -31.36 13.18
CA THR A 245 19.28 -31.82 14.51
C THR A 245 18.58 -31.05 15.63
N SER A 246 18.58 -29.70 15.57
CA SER A 246 17.93 -28.90 16.61
C SER A 246 16.42 -29.13 16.68
N MET A 247 15.76 -29.32 15.53
CA MET A 247 14.33 -29.60 15.48
C MET A 247 14.01 -30.99 16.03
N ASP A 248 14.80 -32.01 15.67
CA ASP A 248 14.68 -33.38 16.20
C ASP A 248 14.85 -33.41 17.73
N GLU A 249 15.87 -32.72 18.27
CA GLU A 249 16.12 -32.65 19.71
C GLU A 249 14.95 -32.05 20.47
N GLN A 250 14.32 -31.02 19.90
CA GLN A 250 13.22 -30.30 20.52
C GLN A 250 11.88 -31.03 20.42
N PHE A 251 11.54 -31.59 19.26
CA PHE A 251 10.17 -32.02 18.97
C PHE A 251 10.00 -33.53 18.74
N LYS A 252 11.04 -34.29 18.41
CA LYS A 252 10.90 -35.72 18.07
C LYS A 252 10.30 -36.58 19.19
N LYS A 253 10.59 -36.24 20.45
CA LYS A 253 10.04 -36.94 21.63
C LYS A 253 8.59 -36.59 21.90
N ASN A 254 8.12 -35.41 21.48
CA ASN A 254 6.75 -34.96 21.63
C ASN A 254 6.29 -34.19 20.38
N PRO A 255 6.07 -34.87 19.24
CA PRO A 255 5.79 -34.17 17.97
C PRO A 255 4.52 -33.32 18.03
N THR A 256 3.57 -33.70 18.87
CA THR A 256 2.31 -32.97 19.09
C THR A 256 2.48 -31.61 19.78
N SER A 257 3.66 -31.30 20.35
CA SER A 257 3.93 -29.96 20.89
C SER A 257 4.29 -28.95 19.80
N TYR A 258 4.52 -29.39 18.56
CA TYR A 258 4.71 -28.49 17.43
C TYR A 258 3.35 -28.21 16.79
N SER A 259 2.75 -27.07 17.16
CA SER A 259 1.58 -26.53 16.47
C SER A 259 1.85 -25.06 16.18
N LYS A 260 2.10 -24.76 14.92
CA LYS A 260 2.40 -23.43 14.42
C LYS A 260 1.59 -23.22 13.14
N ALA A 261 1.12 -22.01 12.89
CA ALA A 261 0.65 -21.61 11.57
C ALA A 261 1.59 -20.54 11.02
N THR A 262 1.48 -20.28 9.72
CA THR A 262 2.28 -19.26 9.05
C THR A 262 1.53 -18.74 7.83
N HIS A 263 2.11 -17.76 7.15
CA HIS A 263 1.58 -17.15 5.93
C HIS A 263 2.73 -16.81 4.97
N GLY A 264 2.42 -16.10 3.89
CA GLY A 264 3.42 -15.69 2.89
C GLY A 264 3.62 -16.67 1.73
N GLN A 265 2.74 -17.67 1.61
CA GLN A 265 2.65 -18.54 0.43
C GLN A 265 1.80 -17.90 -0.70
N ASP A 266 1.47 -18.69 -1.73
CA ASP A 266 0.70 -18.23 -2.89
C ASP A 266 -0.67 -17.65 -2.48
N PRO A 267 -0.95 -16.35 -2.75
CA PRO A 267 -2.21 -15.70 -2.38
C PRO A 267 -3.47 -16.32 -2.99
N ASP A 268 -3.35 -17.11 -4.07
CA ASP A 268 -4.51 -17.80 -4.66
C ASP A 268 -4.94 -19.05 -3.86
N MET A 269 -4.12 -19.51 -2.90
CA MET A 269 -4.50 -20.59 -1.99
C MET A 269 -5.64 -20.15 -1.08
N TRP A 270 -6.57 -21.07 -0.82
CA TRP A 270 -7.76 -20.73 -0.04
C TRP A 270 -7.40 -20.27 1.38
N GLU A 271 -6.39 -20.89 2.00
CA GLU A 271 -5.86 -20.52 3.32
C GLU A 271 -5.32 -19.10 3.40
N MET A 272 -4.81 -18.54 2.29
CA MET A 272 -4.18 -17.21 2.27
C MET A 272 -5.19 -16.08 2.07
N ARG A 273 -6.47 -16.42 1.85
CA ARG A 273 -7.52 -15.44 1.63
C ARG A 273 -7.83 -14.69 2.92
N ALA A 274 -7.92 -13.37 2.80
CA ALA A 274 -8.38 -12.50 3.86
C ALA A 274 -9.92 -12.42 3.90
N VAL A 275 -10.46 -12.12 5.08
CA VAL A 275 -11.85 -11.70 5.23
C VAL A 275 -12.05 -10.31 4.61
N LEU A 276 -13.22 -10.05 4.03
CA LEU A 276 -13.65 -8.71 3.61
C LEU A 276 -15.15 -8.55 3.86
N ALA A 277 -15.52 -7.60 4.71
CA ALA A 277 -16.90 -7.19 4.97
C ALA A 277 -17.01 -5.66 4.92
N MET A 278 -18.09 -5.15 4.34
CA MET A 278 -18.29 -3.72 4.14
C MET A 278 -19.69 -3.33 4.59
N SER A 279 -19.80 -2.20 5.27
CA SER A 279 -21.08 -1.68 5.77
C SER A 279 -21.09 -0.16 5.76
N GLY A 280 -22.27 0.44 5.57
CA GLY A 280 -22.45 1.89 5.59
C GLY A 280 -23.21 2.42 4.37
N PRO A 281 -23.44 3.75 4.32
CA PRO A 281 -24.26 4.38 3.28
C PRO A 281 -23.74 4.21 1.86
N ALA A 282 -22.44 3.98 1.66
CA ALA A 282 -21.84 3.76 0.35
C ALA A 282 -22.05 2.33 -0.19
N PHE A 283 -22.38 1.36 0.66
CA PHE A 283 -22.39 -0.07 0.32
C PHE A 283 -23.78 -0.69 0.31
N GLN A 284 -24.05 -1.55 -0.67
CA GLN A 284 -25.30 -2.32 -0.73
C GLN A 284 -25.44 -3.22 0.50
N SER A 285 -26.68 -3.41 0.97
CA SER A 285 -26.96 -4.21 2.16
C SER A 285 -27.34 -5.64 1.77
N GLY A 286 -26.87 -6.63 2.52
CA GLY A 286 -27.21 -8.05 2.33
C GLY A 286 -26.73 -8.63 0.99
N LEU A 287 -25.66 -8.08 0.44
CA LEU A 287 -25.06 -8.56 -0.81
C LEU A 287 -23.84 -9.42 -0.50
N ASP A 288 -23.89 -10.67 -0.93
CA ASP A 288 -22.73 -11.56 -0.97
C ASP A 288 -22.14 -11.57 -2.39
N ILE A 289 -20.83 -11.42 -2.50
CA ILE A 289 -20.08 -11.48 -3.76
C ILE A 289 -19.16 -12.70 -3.68
N GLU A 290 -19.42 -13.72 -4.50
CA GLU A 290 -18.65 -14.97 -4.49
C GLU A 290 -17.25 -14.80 -5.12
N GLU A 291 -17.12 -13.91 -6.09
CA GLU A 291 -15.83 -13.65 -6.73
C GLU A 291 -14.91 -12.84 -5.82
N ILE A 292 -13.64 -13.23 -5.79
CA ILE A 292 -12.67 -12.72 -4.81
C ILE A 292 -11.93 -11.52 -5.42
N PRO A 293 -12.09 -10.30 -4.87
CA PRO A 293 -11.33 -9.14 -5.32
C PRO A 293 -9.87 -9.24 -4.87
N SER A 294 -8.99 -8.48 -5.53
CA SER A 294 -7.63 -8.31 -5.03
C SER A 294 -7.58 -7.22 -3.97
N ASN A 295 -6.73 -7.35 -2.96
CA ASN A 295 -6.56 -6.29 -1.95
C ASN A 295 -6.08 -4.96 -2.55
N VAL A 296 -5.42 -4.97 -3.72
CA VAL A 296 -5.05 -3.74 -4.44
C VAL A 296 -6.27 -2.94 -4.91
N ASP A 297 -7.44 -3.58 -5.03
CA ASP A 297 -8.70 -2.94 -5.41
C ASP A 297 -9.32 -2.13 -4.25
N LEU A 298 -8.86 -2.31 -3.01
CA LEU A 298 -9.33 -1.55 -1.85
C LEU A 298 -8.96 -0.06 -1.94
N TYR A 299 -7.80 0.27 -2.49
CA TYR A 299 -7.39 1.67 -2.63
C TYR A 299 -8.35 2.48 -3.52
N PRO A 300 -8.65 2.07 -4.78
CA PRO A 300 -9.63 2.78 -5.59
C PRO A 300 -11.05 2.71 -5.03
N LEU A 301 -11.42 1.66 -4.30
CA LEU A 301 -12.68 1.62 -3.56
C LEU A 301 -12.74 2.72 -2.50
N MET A 302 -11.71 2.85 -1.67
CA MET A 302 -11.62 3.89 -0.64
C MET A 302 -11.60 5.29 -1.25
N CYS A 303 -10.89 5.50 -2.37
CA CYS A 303 -10.96 6.78 -3.08
C CYS A 303 -12.39 7.14 -3.48
N HIS A 304 -13.15 6.16 -4.01
CA HIS A 304 -14.53 6.35 -4.43
C HIS A 304 -15.42 6.71 -3.24
N VAL A 305 -15.32 5.95 -2.15
CA VAL A 305 -16.09 6.20 -0.91
C VAL A 305 -15.76 7.56 -0.29
N LEU A 306 -14.51 8.00 -0.38
CA LEU A 306 -14.06 9.30 0.11
C LEU A 306 -14.28 10.45 -0.90
N GLU A 307 -14.73 10.14 -2.12
CA GLU A 307 -14.89 11.10 -3.22
C GLU A 307 -13.59 11.87 -3.53
N VAL A 308 -12.46 11.17 -3.55
CA VAL A 308 -11.15 11.74 -3.90
C VAL A 308 -10.62 11.14 -5.20
N THR A 309 -9.76 11.89 -5.90
CA THR A 309 -9.06 11.34 -7.07
C THR A 309 -7.91 10.49 -6.56
N CYS A 310 -7.85 9.23 -6.97
CA CYS A 310 -6.75 8.35 -6.62
C CYS A 310 -5.42 8.83 -7.21
N ALA A 311 -4.34 8.59 -6.47
CA ALA A 311 -3.01 8.52 -7.07
C ALA A 311 -2.91 7.32 -8.03
N PRO A 312 -1.92 7.30 -8.95
CA PRO A 312 -1.67 6.15 -9.80
C PRO A 312 -1.50 4.86 -8.99
N ASN A 313 -2.26 3.83 -9.33
CA ASN A 313 -2.30 2.55 -8.61
C ASN A 313 -2.65 1.39 -9.56
N ASN A 314 -2.57 0.16 -9.06
CA ASN A 314 -2.81 -1.06 -9.84
C ASN A 314 -4.20 -1.68 -9.63
N GLY A 315 -5.06 -1.06 -8.81
CA GLY A 315 -6.38 -1.60 -8.49
C GLY A 315 -7.45 -1.25 -9.52
N SER A 316 -8.56 -1.98 -9.45
CA SER A 316 -9.72 -1.82 -10.33
C SER A 316 -11.02 -1.87 -9.55
N LEU A 317 -11.98 -1.03 -9.92
CA LEU A 317 -13.35 -1.11 -9.40
C LEU A 317 -14.22 -2.16 -10.10
N SER A 318 -13.70 -2.91 -11.08
CA SER A 318 -14.50 -3.84 -11.90
C SER A 318 -15.29 -4.83 -11.05
N LEU A 319 -14.62 -5.52 -10.12
CA LEU A 319 -15.24 -6.47 -9.20
C LEU A 319 -15.68 -5.80 -7.89
N ILE A 320 -14.73 -5.25 -7.12
CA ILE A 320 -15.00 -4.76 -5.76
C ILE A 320 -16.06 -3.65 -5.72
N GLY A 321 -16.14 -2.83 -6.77
CA GLY A 321 -17.12 -1.76 -6.85
C GLY A 321 -18.55 -2.26 -7.05
N ARG A 322 -18.80 -3.57 -7.25
CA ARG A 322 -20.16 -4.16 -7.20
C ARG A 322 -20.78 -4.01 -5.81
N ALA A 323 -19.97 -3.86 -4.76
CA ALA A 323 -20.46 -3.60 -3.41
C ALA A 323 -21.05 -2.19 -3.24
N LEU A 324 -20.75 -1.24 -4.13
CA LEU A 324 -21.18 0.15 -4.00
C LEU A 324 -22.67 0.33 -4.33
N ARG A 325 -23.38 1.18 -3.58
CA ARG A 325 -24.75 1.62 -3.91
C ARG A 325 -24.74 2.55 -5.12
N GLY A 326 -25.85 2.60 -5.84
CA GLY A 326 -26.02 3.53 -6.98
C GLY A 326 -25.23 3.14 -8.23
N ARG A 327 -24.39 2.09 -8.16
CA ARG A 327 -23.85 1.40 -9.33
C ARG A 327 -24.94 0.51 -9.93
N SER A 328 -26.00 1.16 -10.44
CA SER A 328 -26.84 0.53 -11.45
C SER A 328 -25.93 0.03 -12.57
N SER A 329 -26.33 -1.08 -13.18
CA SER A 329 -25.70 -1.82 -14.28
C SER A 329 -25.48 -1.01 -15.58
N GLY A 330 -25.33 0.31 -15.50
CA GLY A 330 -25.18 1.25 -16.61
C GLY A 330 -23.75 1.68 -16.95
N LEU A 331 -22.70 1.16 -16.29
CA LEU A 331 -21.31 1.42 -16.68
C LEU A 331 -20.57 0.22 -17.30
N SER A 332 -21.20 -0.95 -17.40
CA SER A 332 -20.62 -2.11 -18.11
C SER A 332 -20.86 -2.08 -19.63
N SER A 333 -21.54 -1.08 -20.18
CA SER A 333 -21.79 -0.97 -21.64
C SER A 333 -20.96 0.09 -22.37
N VAL A 334 -20.07 0.84 -21.70
CA VAL A 334 -19.32 1.94 -22.35
C VAL A 334 -17.79 1.74 -22.36
N ILE A 335 -17.24 0.77 -21.62
CA ILE A 335 -15.77 0.54 -21.57
C ILE A 335 -15.40 -0.90 -22.01
N GLY A 336 -16.28 -1.57 -22.77
CA GLY A 336 -16.11 -3.00 -23.10
C GLY A 336 -16.36 -3.39 -24.56
N GLN A 337 -16.56 -2.46 -25.49
CA GLN A 337 -16.62 -2.79 -26.90
C GLN A 337 -15.42 -2.18 -27.63
N PRO A 338 -14.70 -2.94 -28.48
CA PRO A 338 -13.80 -2.31 -29.43
C PRO A 338 -14.64 -1.32 -30.24
N LEU A 339 -14.13 -0.11 -30.45
CA LEU A 339 -14.72 0.83 -31.39
C LEU A 339 -14.81 0.11 -32.74
N ASP A 340 -15.99 -0.40 -33.09
CA ASP A 340 -16.23 -0.99 -34.40
C ASP A 340 -16.06 0.11 -35.43
N TYR A 341 -14.92 0.04 -36.12
CA TYR A 341 -14.59 0.88 -37.24
C TYR A 341 -15.55 0.57 -38.38
N VAL A 342 -16.65 1.33 -38.48
CA VAL A 342 -17.53 1.26 -39.65
C VAL A 342 -16.71 1.67 -40.87
N ARG A 343 -16.46 0.70 -41.75
CA ARG A 343 -15.87 0.91 -43.08
C ARG A 343 -17.00 0.96 -44.11
N ASP A 344 -16.88 1.83 -45.09
CA ASP A 344 -17.77 1.76 -46.26
C ASP A 344 -17.54 0.48 -47.06
N GLU A 345 -18.41 0.22 -48.03
CA GLU A 345 -18.33 -0.90 -48.99
C GLU A 345 -17.06 -0.90 -49.86
N HIS A 346 -16.16 0.08 -49.68
CA HIS A 346 -14.85 0.19 -50.32
C HIS A 346 -13.69 0.17 -49.32
N GLY A 347 -13.97 -0.11 -48.04
CA GLY A 347 -12.96 -0.31 -46.99
C GLY A 347 -12.41 0.98 -46.35
N ASN A 348 -12.99 2.15 -46.61
CA ASN A 348 -12.54 3.43 -46.04
C ASN A 348 -13.20 3.72 -44.69
N LEU A 349 -12.43 4.34 -43.79
CA LEU A 349 -12.83 4.64 -42.41
C LEU A 349 -13.85 5.79 -42.33
N LEU A 350 -15.11 5.50 -42.00
CA LEU A 350 -16.16 6.53 -41.93
C LEU A 350 -16.00 7.47 -40.72
N THR A 351 -15.47 6.97 -39.61
CA THR A 351 -15.37 7.68 -38.32
C THR A 351 -14.43 8.88 -38.34
N PHE A 352 -13.37 8.84 -39.16
CA PHE A 352 -12.42 9.95 -39.27
C PHE A 352 -13.05 11.18 -39.95
N ARG A 353 -13.98 10.97 -40.91
CA ARG A 353 -14.66 12.08 -41.59
C ARG A 353 -15.69 12.77 -40.72
N LEU A 354 -16.38 12.03 -39.84
CA LEU A 354 -17.38 12.60 -38.92
C LEU A 354 -16.72 13.46 -37.84
N LEU A 355 -15.60 13.00 -37.27
CA LEU A 355 -14.78 13.78 -36.31
C LEU A 355 -14.20 15.04 -36.96
N VAL A 356 -13.70 14.94 -38.20
CA VAL A 356 -13.21 16.10 -38.95
C VAL A 356 -14.34 17.09 -39.22
N VAL A 357 -15.52 16.67 -39.67
CA VAL A 357 -16.66 17.57 -39.93
C VAL A 357 -17.18 18.24 -38.65
N VAL A 358 -17.26 17.51 -37.53
CA VAL A 358 -17.68 18.09 -36.24
C VAL A 358 -16.66 19.12 -35.74
N CYS A 359 -15.35 18.81 -35.81
CA CYS A 359 -14.31 19.72 -35.33
C CYS A 359 -14.03 20.90 -36.26
N SER A 360 -14.22 20.75 -37.58
CA SER A 360 -13.87 21.81 -38.56
C SER A 360 -15.06 22.65 -39.04
N VAL A 361 -16.30 22.19 -38.87
CA VAL A 361 -17.49 22.92 -39.34
C VAL A 361 -18.46 23.23 -38.20
N VAL A 362 -18.81 22.24 -37.37
CA VAL A 362 -19.85 22.42 -36.34
C VAL A 362 -19.34 23.27 -35.17
N ALA A 363 -18.15 22.95 -34.64
CA ALA A 363 -17.58 23.68 -33.51
C ALA A 363 -17.28 25.16 -33.83
N PRO A 364 -16.70 25.52 -35.00
CA PRO A 364 -16.47 26.93 -35.35
C PRO A 364 -17.77 27.72 -35.54
N VAL A 365 -18.80 27.11 -36.14
CA VAL A 365 -20.11 27.76 -36.33
C VAL A 365 -20.80 27.98 -34.98
N ALA A 366 -20.76 27.00 -34.08
CA ALA A 366 -21.30 27.16 -32.73
C ALA A 366 -20.57 28.25 -31.93
N LEU A 367 -19.23 28.31 -32.02
CA LEU A 367 -18.43 29.37 -31.41
C LEU A 367 -18.73 30.73 -32.03
N PHE A 368 -18.97 30.82 -33.34
CA PHE A 368 -19.33 32.07 -34.01
C PHE A 368 -20.73 32.55 -33.60
N ILE A 369 -21.69 31.65 -33.46
CA ILE A 369 -23.04 31.96 -32.96
C ILE A 369 -22.98 32.45 -31.51
N LEU A 370 -22.21 31.78 -30.65
CA LEU A 370 -21.99 32.21 -29.26
C LEU A 370 -21.30 33.57 -29.21
N TYR A 371 -20.25 33.77 -30.00
CA TYR A 371 -19.56 35.06 -30.11
C TYR A 371 -20.51 36.18 -30.57
N ALA A 372 -21.29 35.96 -31.62
CA ALA A 372 -22.28 36.91 -32.11
C ALA A 372 -23.35 37.22 -31.04
N TYR A 373 -23.84 36.20 -30.34
CA TYR A 373 -24.81 36.35 -29.25
C TYR A 373 -24.27 37.22 -28.10
N PHE A 374 -23.02 37.00 -27.68
CA PHE A 374 -22.40 37.80 -26.61
C PHE A 374 -21.98 39.19 -27.07
N SER A 375 -21.54 39.36 -28.32
CA SER A 375 -21.20 40.67 -28.88
C SER A 375 -22.42 41.56 -29.11
N LEU A 376 -23.59 40.99 -29.43
CA LEU A 376 -24.85 41.73 -29.59
C LEU A 376 -25.50 42.12 -28.25
N ARG A 377 -25.12 41.48 -27.14
CA ARG A 377 -25.63 41.76 -25.79
C ARG A 377 -24.73 42.66 -24.95
N ARG A 378 -23.62 43.17 -25.48
CA ARG A 378 -22.80 44.16 -24.76
C ARG A 378 -23.53 45.51 -24.70
N PRO A 379 -23.72 46.11 -23.51
CA PRO A 379 -24.27 47.45 -23.36
C PRO A 379 -23.42 48.50 -24.09
N SER A 380 -24.07 49.52 -24.65
CA SER A 380 -23.50 50.55 -25.52
C SER A 380 -22.43 51.46 -24.89
N SER A 381 -22.05 51.26 -23.62
CA SER A 381 -21.06 52.07 -22.90
C SER A 381 -19.61 51.57 -22.97
N GLN A 382 -19.32 50.47 -23.68
CA GLN A 382 -17.94 49.92 -23.79
C GLN A 382 -17.49 49.61 -25.24
N ARG A 383 -17.81 50.47 -26.21
CA ARG A 383 -17.10 50.46 -27.50
C ARG A 383 -15.83 51.32 -27.39
N SER A 384 -14.72 50.71 -26.98
CA SER A 384 -13.39 51.30 -27.16
C SER A 384 -12.87 50.98 -28.57
N SER A 385 -12.23 51.99 -29.17
CA SER A 385 -11.67 52.00 -30.51
C SER A 385 -10.59 50.94 -30.73
N VAL A 386 -10.69 50.23 -31.85
CA VAL A 386 -9.65 49.32 -32.36
C VAL A 386 -8.44 50.16 -32.81
N SER A 387 -7.27 49.93 -32.21
CA SER A 387 -5.98 50.33 -32.79
C SER A 387 -5.31 49.12 -33.45
N THR A 388 -4.93 49.30 -34.70
CA THR A 388 -4.22 48.33 -35.53
C THR A 388 -2.71 48.48 -35.36
N GLN A 389 -2.05 47.46 -34.81
CA GLN A 389 -0.62 47.16 -34.94
C GLN A 389 -0.46 45.72 -34.41
N GLY A 390 0.02 44.73 -35.14
CA GLY A 390 1.09 44.70 -36.13
C GLY A 390 2.07 43.63 -35.64
N TYR A 391 2.06 42.46 -36.28
CA TYR A 391 2.96 41.33 -35.98
C TYR A 391 4.44 41.76 -36.00
N SER A 392 5.24 41.30 -35.03
CA SER A 392 6.70 41.24 -35.19
C SER A 392 7.30 39.94 -34.64
N ARG A 393 8.19 39.38 -35.45
CA ARG A 393 8.81 38.05 -35.40
C ARG A 393 9.91 37.93 -34.34
N LEU A 394 10.13 36.68 -33.91
CA LEU A 394 11.37 36.15 -33.36
C LEU A 394 12.56 36.35 -34.34
N LYS A 395 13.71 36.79 -33.82
CA LYS A 395 15.04 36.56 -34.42
C LYS A 395 16.08 36.30 -33.34
N ASN A 396 16.79 35.18 -33.54
CA ASN A 396 18.07 34.79 -32.96
C ASN A 396 19.21 35.74 -33.34
N ALA A 397 20.27 35.75 -32.52
CA ALA A 397 21.72 35.85 -32.83
C ALA A 397 22.40 36.51 -31.61
N SER A 398 23.22 35.86 -30.79
CA SER A 398 24.55 35.24 -31.02
C SER A 398 25.61 36.03 -30.21
N SER A 399 26.26 35.31 -29.29
CA SER A 399 27.70 35.31 -29.00
C SER A 399 28.46 36.60 -28.65
N VAL A 400 29.24 36.50 -27.56
CA VAL A 400 30.71 36.78 -27.45
C VAL A 400 31.12 37.56 -26.18
N SER A 401 31.89 36.84 -25.35
CA SER A 401 33.08 37.18 -24.53
C SER A 401 33.09 38.24 -23.41
N ASP A 402 33.54 37.73 -22.26
CA ASP A 402 34.73 38.15 -21.49
C ASP A 402 34.73 39.34 -20.52
N SER A 403 35.20 38.94 -19.32
CA SER A 403 36.14 39.62 -18.42
C SER A 403 35.59 40.45 -17.25
N ALA A 404 35.80 39.84 -16.07
CA ALA A 404 36.64 40.33 -14.99
C ALA A 404 36.16 41.44 -14.03
N THR A 405 36.52 41.16 -12.76
CA THR A 405 36.97 42.06 -11.67
C THR A 405 35.96 42.54 -10.61
N LEU A 406 35.95 41.77 -9.51
CA LEU A 406 36.19 42.17 -8.11
C LEU A 406 36.15 43.67 -7.73
N ARG A 407 35.32 43.98 -6.72
CA ARG A 407 35.48 44.91 -5.58
C ARG A 407 34.18 44.81 -4.75
N SER A 408 34.08 44.91 -3.43
CA SER A 408 34.95 44.87 -2.25
C SER A 408 33.97 44.99 -1.06
N LEU A 409 34.24 44.28 0.05
CA LEU A 409 33.51 44.32 1.33
C LEU A 409 33.48 45.71 1.98
N PRO A 410 32.71 45.90 3.07
CA PRO A 410 33.37 45.83 4.38
C PRO A 410 32.63 45.04 5.46
N VAL A 411 33.42 44.76 6.50
CA VAL A 411 33.29 43.87 7.65
C VAL A 411 32.96 44.68 8.92
N ALA A 412 32.28 44.05 9.89
CA ALA A 412 32.48 44.26 11.34
C ALA A 412 32.09 42.94 12.06
N LYS A 413 33.02 42.07 12.48
CA LYS A 413 33.72 41.97 13.80
C LYS A 413 32.76 42.00 15.00
N ALA A 414 32.50 40.90 15.72
CA ALA A 414 33.37 40.00 16.54
C ALA A 414 33.46 40.44 18.01
N SER A 415 33.16 39.54 18.97
CA SER A 415 34.11 39.05 19.97
C SER A 415 33.51 37.95 20.86
N LEU A 416 34.30 36.90 21.03
CA LEU A 416 34.24 35.83 22.04
C LEU A 416 34.87 36.30 23.36
N ILE A 417 34.65 35.51 24.42
CA ILE A 417 35.53 34.96 25.50
C ILE A 417 34.52 34.24 26.42
N GLY A 418 34.63 32.96 26.83
CA GLY A 418 35.76 32.09 27.11
C GLY A 418 35.64 31.66 28.58
N ASP A 419 35.47 30.37 28.86
CA ASP A 419 36.24 29.62 29.87
C ASP A 419 35.69 28.20 30.08
N ALA A 420 36.63 27.29 30.31
CA ALA A 420 36.49 25.86 30.51
C ALA A 420 36.56 25.53 32.01
N ASP A 421 35.96 24.42 32.46
CA ASP A 421 36.67 23.38 33.24
C ASP A 421 35.83 22.12 33.53
N SER A 422 36.41 20.98 33.15
CA SER A 422 36.61 19.70 33.88
C SER A 422 35.48 18.82 34.49
N MET A 423 35.77 17.50 34.44
CA MET A 423 35.30 16.34 35.24
C MET A 423 33.98 15.65 34.82
N SER A 424 33.82 14.31 34.79
CA SER A 424 34.69 13.13 34.94
C SER A 424 33.89 11.88 34.49
N GLU A 425 34.58 10.81 34.11
CA GLU A 425 34.03 9.45 33.97
C GLU A 425 33.61 8.87 35.34
N ASP A 426 32.52 8.10 35.36
CA ASP A 426 32.35 6.75 35.97
C ASP A 426 30.88 6.44 36.35
N ASP A 427 30.56 5.16 36.13
CA ASP A 427 29.49 4.30 36.68
C ASP A 427 28.28 3.89 35.79
N LEU A 428 28.36 2.61 35.37
CA LEU A 428 27.36 1.54 35.13
C LEU A 428 26.48 1.53 33.88
#